data_AF-A0A0E3BCB3-F1
#
_entry.id   AF-A0A0E3BCB3-F1
#
_cell.length_a   1.000
_cell.length_b   1.000
_cell.length_c   1.000
_cell.angle_alpha   90.00
_cell.angle_beta   90.00
_cell.angle_gamma   90.00
#
_symmetry.space_group_name_H-M   'P 1'
#
loop_
_entity.id
_entity.type
_entity.pdbx_description
1 polymer ?
#
loop_
_entity_poly.entity_id
_entity_poly.type
_entity_poly.pdbx_seq_one_letter_code
_entity_poly.pdbx_strand_id
1 'polypeptide(L)'
;VTDSTASHTEILTLPIRAPEAGVATAAFAEVGHSVDSGLPLVSIVPSNTQLEAELYAPSKSIGFIKSGDAVNIRYQAYPYQKFGIYKGQVLSISRSSIPPAELARTVHGIHGMDSSTEQLYRLRVGLSAQDVLAYGQPRPLQSGMHLDADIMQDKRRLYEWVLEPLFSLTGRV
;
A
#
# COMPACT_ATOMS: atom_id res chain seq x y z
N VAL A 1 10.92 54.98 42.34
CA VAL A 1 9.85 54.12 42.90
C VAL A 1 8.84 53.94 41.79
N THR A 2 8.73 52.71 41.26
CA THR A 2 7.67 52.11 40.41
C THR A 2 7.37 52.80 39.05
N ASP A 3 7.27 52.13 37.90
CA ASP A 3 6.82 50.76 37.65
C ASP A 3 7.45 50.16 36.36
N SER A 4 7.44 48.85 36.33
CA SER A 4 8.13 47.88 35.50
C SER A 4 7.69 47.87 34.03
N THR A 5 8.70 47.83 33.16
CA THR A 5 8.84 46.91 32.02
C THR A 5 7.53 46.34 31.47
N ALA A 6 6.99 47.01 30.44
CA ALA A 6 6.12 46.37 29.48
C ALA A 6 6.96 45.35 28.69
N SER A 7 7.12 44.15 29.25
CA SER A 7 7.65 42.99 28.55
C SER A 7 6.67 42.63 27.44
N HIS A 8 6.88 43.22 26.27
CA HIS A 8 6.23 42.87 25.03
C HIS A 8 6.72 41.46 24.65
N THR A 9 6.07 40.44 25.21
CA THR A 9 6.29 39.04 24.82
C THR A 9 5.78 38.89 23.40
N GLU A 10 6.68 39.07 22.45
CA GLU A 10 6.47 38.78 21.04
C GLU A 10 6.15 37.29 20.93
N ILE A 11 4.86 36.97 20.77
CA ILE A 11 4.42 35.60 20.53
C ILE A 11 4.92 35.25 19.13
N LEU A 12 6.13 34.69 19.05
CA LEU A 12 6.75 34.30 17.80
C LEU A 12 5.91 33.19 17.19
N THR A 13 5.00 33.56 16.31
CA THR A 13 4.09 32.61 15.66
C THR A 13 4.87 32.01 14.49
N LEU A 14 5.32 30.75 14.61
CA LEU A 14 5.92 30.04 13.48
C LEU A 14 4.82 29.35 12.66
N PRO A 15 4.49 29.82 11.46
CA PRO A 15 3.54 29.12 10.60
C PRO A 15 4.18 27.83 10.07
N ILE A 16 3.67 26.69 10.52
CA ILE A 16 4.03 25.39 9.97
C ILE A 16 3.24 25.21 8.67
N ARG A 17 3.95 25.12 7.54
CA ARG A 17 3.35 24.93 6.22
C ARG A 17 3.32 23.46 5.85
N ALA A 18 2.25 23.04 5.18
CA ALA A 18 2.20 21.74 4.54
C ALA A 18 3.34 21.64 3.50
N PRO A 19 4.09 20.53 3.46
CA PRO A 19 5.14 20.33 2.46
C PRO A 19 4.59 20.18 1.05
N GLU A 20 3.35 19.69 0.90
CA GLU A 20 2.63 19.57 -0.38
C GLU A 20 1.14 19.90 -0.23
N ALA A 21 0.50 20.23 -1.35
CA ALA A 21 -0.94 20.37 -1.44
C ALA A 21 -1.62 18.99 -1.33
N GLY A 22 -2.56 18.87 -0.40
CA GLY A 22 -3.21 17.59 -0.11
C GLY A 22 -4.39 17.72 0.83
N VAL A 23 -4.99 16.58 1.16
CA VAL A 23 -6.06 16.46 2.15
C VAL A 23 -5.45 16.03 3.48
N ALA A 24 -5.72 16.78 4.54
CA ALA A 24 -5.35 16.39 5.90
C ALA A 24 -6.24 15.21 6.35
N THR A 25 -5.63 14.04 6.60
CA THR A 25 -6.35 12.81 6.97
C THR A 25 -6.36 12.54 8.46
N ALA A 26 -5.36 13.04 9.20
CA ALA A 26 -5.29 12.95 10.65
C ALA A 26 -4.63 14.20 11.22
N ALA A 27 -5.20 14.74 12.30
CA ALA A 27 -4.58 15.78 13.10
C ALA A 27 -4.35 15.20 14.50
N PHE A 28 -3.09 15.22 14.94
CA PHE A 28 -2.66 14.66 16.23
C PHE A 28 -2.40 15.75 17.27
N ALA A 29 -2.41 17.01 16.85
CA ALA A 29 -2.24 18.17 17.72
C ALA A 29 -3.59 18.87 17.93
N GLU A 30 -3.90 19.16 19.19
CA GLU A 30 -5.04 19.98 19.61
C GLU A 30 -4.57 21.30 20.20
N VAL A 31 -5.46 22.29 20.24
CA VAL A 31 -5.17 23.60 20.81
C VAL A 31 -4.82 23.44 22.29
N GLY A 32 -3.63 23.89 22.69
CA GLY A 32 -3.14 23.80 24.06
C GLY A 32 -2.23 22.60 24.34
N HIS A 33 -2.05 21.67 23.39
CA HIS A 33 -1.02 20.64 23.52
C HIS A 33 0.38 21.21 23.27
N SER A 34 1.32 20.85 24.15
CA SER A 34 2.74 21.11 23.90
C SER A 34 3.21 20.17 22.80
N VAL A 35 3.68 20.74 21.69
CA VAL A 35 4.20 19.98 20.56
C VAL A 35 5.71 19.80 20.71
N ASP A 36 6.19 18.57 20.51
CA ASP A 36 7.62 18.27 20.43
C ASP A 36 8.03 18.06 18.98
N SER A 37 9.28 18.36 18.66
CA SER A 37 9.90 18.22 17.33
C SER A 37 9.81 16.80 16.74
N GLY A 38 9.61 15.78 17.58
CA GLY A 38 9.50 14.38 17.17
C GLY A 38 8.08 13.88 16.91
N LEU A 39 7.03 14.65 17.23
CA LEU A 39 5.65 14.20 17.11
C LEU A 39 5.01 14.71 15.81
N PRO A 40 4.46 13.83 14.96
CA PRO A 40 3.76 14.25 13.75
C PRO A 40 2.50 15.02 14.14
N LEU A 41 2.31 16.22 13.59
CA LEU A 41 1.16 17.08 13.92
C LEU A 41 -0.05 16.77 13.03
N VAL A 42 0.18 16.57 11.74
CA VAL A 42 -0.86 16.33 10.73
C VAL A 42 -0.32 15.34 9.69
N SER A 43 -1.16 14.39 9.27
CA SER A 43 -0.92 13.53 8.11
C SER A 43 -1.65 14.10 6.89
N ILE A 44 -0.95 14.19 5.76
CA ILE A 44 -1.46 14.79 4.53
C ILE A 44 -1.32 13.78 3.40
N VAL A 45 -2.41 13.52 2.69
CA VAL A 45 -2.41 12.75 1.44
C VAL A 45 -2.40 13.74 0.28
N PRO A 46 -1.35 13.74 -0.57
CA PRO A 46 -1.27 14.65 -1.72
C PRO A 46 -2.46 14.45 -2.67
N SER A 47 -3.02 15.54 -3.19
CA SER A 47 -4.19 15.47 -4.09
C SER A 47 -3.83 15.10 -5.52
N ASN A 48 -2.55 15.24 -5.90
CA ASN A 48 -2.08 15.09 -7.27
C ASN A 48 -1.36 13.75 -7.52
N THR A 49 -1.50 12.79 -6.61
CA THR A 49 -0.88 11.48 -6.71
C THR A 49 -1.93 10.41 -6.97
N GLN A 50 -1.57 9.43 -7.79
CA GLN A 50 -2.38 8.24 -8.00
C GLN A 50 -2.11 7.26 -6.85
N LEU A 51 -3.16 6.64 -6.32
CA LEU A 51 -3.02 5.57 -5.36
C LEU A 51 -2.41 4.35 -6.06
N GLU A 52 -1.40 3.80 -5.42
CA GLU A 52 -0.79 2.53 -5.75
C GLU A 52 -1.17 1.51 -4.68
N ALA A 53 -1.38 0.26 -5.06
CA ALA A 53 -1.57 -0.83 -4.14
C ALA A 53 -0.21 -1.42 -3.74
N GLU A 54 0.00 -1.56 -2.43
CA GLU A 54 1.14 -2.28 -1.87
C GLU A 54 0.71 -3.71 -1.56
N LEU A 55 1.31 -4.68 -2.25
CA LEU A 55 1.04 -6.11 -2.08
C LEU A 55 2.25 -6.81 -1.48
N TYR A 56 2.01 -7.90 -0.77
CA TYR A 56 3.06 -8.77 -0.25
C TYR A 56 2.90 -10.18 -0.81
N ALA A 57 3.94 -10.68 -1.47
CA ALA A 57 3.96 -12.04 -2.00
C ALA A 57 5.08 -12.87 -1.36
N PRO A 58 4.87 -14.18 -1.17
CA PRO A 58 5.90 -15.08 -0.67
C PRO A 58 7.02 -15.29 -1.70
N SER A 59 8.22 -15.59 -1.19
CA SER A 59 9.42 -15.84 -1.98
C SER A 59 9.19 -16.85 -3.12
N LYS A 60 8.43 -17.93 -2.89
CA LYS A 60 8.12 -18.92 -3.94
C LYS A 60 7.38 -18.36 -5.16
N SER A 61 6.60 -17.28 -4.99
CA SER A 61 5.81 -16.67 -6.06
C SER A 61 6.58 -15.57 -6.80
N ILE A 62 7.55 -14.92 -6.13
CA ILE A 62 8.26 -13.76 -6.69
C ILE A 62 9.09 -14.10 -7.92
N GLY A 63 9.59 -15.34 -8.03
CA GLY A 63 10.43 -15.77 -9.15
C GLY A 63 9.74 -15.77 -10.51
N PHE A 64 8.40 -15.75 -10.52
CA PHE A 64 7.59 -15.80 -11.75
C PHE A 64 6.84 -14.50 -12.02
N ILE A 65 6.81 -13.55 -11.07
CA ILE A 65 6.14 -12.27 -11.24
C ILE A 65 7.07 -11.29 -11.94
N LYS A 66 6.55 -10.57 -12.93
CA LYS A 66 7.29 -9.56 -13.70
C LYS A 66 6.61 -8.21 -13.60
N SER A 67 7.40 -7.15 -13.75
CA SER A 67 6.84 -5.82 -13.95
C SER A 67 6.05 -5.80 -15.26
N GLY A 68 4.84 -5.26 -15.21
CA GLY A 68 3.90 -5.27 -16.33
C GLY A 68 2.81 -6.35 -16.24
N ASP A 69 2.91 -7.32 -15.33
CA ASP A 69 1.89 -8.36 -15.17
C ASP A 69 0.54 -7.77 -14.81
N ALA A 70 -0.52 -8.33 -15.39
CA ALA A 70 -1.89 -7.93 -15.09
C ALA A 70 -2.31 -8.46 -13.72
N VAL A 71 -2.91 -7.60 -12.91
CA VAL A 71 -3.37 -7.91 -11.56
C VAL A 71 -4.87 -7.71 -11.47
N ASN A 72 -5.56 -8.68 -10.89
CA ASN A 72 -6.96 -8.60 -10.53
C ASN A 72 -7.06 -8.22 -9.06
N ILE A 73 -7.74 -7.12 -8.77
CA ILE A 73 -7.83 -6.52 -7.44
C ILE A 73 -9.26 -6.61 -6.92
N ARG A 74 -9.41 -7.06 -5.68
CA ARG A 74 -10.67 -7.13 -4.94
C ARG A 74 -10.52 -6.31 -3.66
N TYR A 75 -11.32 -5.26 -3.52
CA TYR A 75 -11.30 -4.46 -2.30
C TYR A 75 -12.12 -5.13 -1.19
N GLN A 76 -11.55 -5.32 0.00
CA GLN A 76 -12.26 -5.98 1.10
C GLN A 76 -13.42 -5.13 1.63
N ALA A 77 -13.29 -3.79 1.57
CA ALA A 77 -14.36 -2.86 1.92
C ALA A 77 -15.57 -2.90 0.95
N TYR A 78 -15.39 -3.46 -0.25
CA TYR A 78 -16.42 -3.53 -1.28
C TYR A 78 -16.53 -4.97 -1.81
N PRO A 79 -17.44 -5.79 -1.25
CA PRO A 79 -17.63 -7.19 -1.66
C PRO A 79 -17.68 -7.36 -3.19
N TYR A 80 -16.68 -8.07 -3.74
CA TYR A 80 -16.48 -8.23 -5.18
C TYR A 80 -17.69 -8.83 -5.91
N GLN A 81 -18.50 -9.63 -5.20
CA GLN A 81 -19.74 -10.22 -5.72
C GLN A 81 -20.74 -9.15 -6.20
N LYS A 82 -20.69 -7.94 -5.63
CA LYS A 82 -21.55 -6.81 -5.99
C LYS A 82 -20.85 -5.74 -6.81
N PHE A 83 -19.54 -5.54 -6.60
CA PHE A 83 -18.80 -4.40 -7.13
C PHE A 83 -17.74 -4.78 -8.17
N GLY A 84 -17.60 -6.08 -8.47
CA GLY A 84 -16.71 -6.60 -9.49
C GLY A 84 -15.25 -6.71 -9.05
N ILE A 85 -14.39 -6.97 -10.04
CA ILE A 85 -12.95 -7.10 -9.91
C ILE A 85 -12.31 -5.96 -10.68
N TYR A 86 -11.39 -5.25 -10.04
CA TYR A 86 -10.67 -4.13 -10.64
C TYR A 86 -9.36 -4.63 -11.26
N LYS A 87 -8.87 -3.90 -12.26
CA LYS A 87 -7.61 -4.24 -12.93
C LYS A 87 -6.49 -3.34 -12.41
N GLY A 88 -5.31 -3.91 -12.28
CA GLY A 88 -4.07 -3.20 -12.00
C GLY A 88 -2.92 -3.81 -12.79
N GLN A 89 -1.76 -3.17 -12.66
CA GLN A 89 -0.53 -3.62 -13.30
C GLN A 89 0.63 -3.54 -12.33
N VAL A 90 1.48 -4.57 -12.29
CA VAL A 90 2.69 -4.55 -11.45
C VAL A 90 3.63 -3.46 -11.97
N LEU A 91 3.88 -2.43 -11.17
CA LEU A 91 4.80 -1.34 -11.50
C LEU A 91 6.25 -1.73 -11.17
N SER A 92 6.45 -2.30 -9.99
CA SER A 92 7.78 -2.65 -9.51
C SER A 92 7.74 -3.70 -8.42
N ILE A 93 8.82 -4.47 -8.34
CA ILE A 93 9.03 -5.51 -7.34
C ILE A 93 10.21 -5.08 -6.46
N SER A 94 9.99 -4.99 -5.15
CA SER A 94 11.07 -4.74 -4.20
C SER A 94 12.02 -5.93 -4.19
N ARG A 95 13.33 -5.66 -4.26
CA ARG A 95 14.38 -6.69 -4.12
C ARG A 95 14.74 -6.97 -2.67
N SER A 96 14.22 -6.18 -1.74
CA SER A 96 14.41 -6.37 -0.30
C SER A 96 13.25 -7.18 0.26
N SER A 97 13.59 -8.29 0.90
CA SER A 97 12.65 -9.10 1.66
C SER A 97 12.40 -8.47 3.03
N ILE A 98 11.13 -8.47 3.46
CA ILE A 98 10.73 -8.03 4.80
C ILE A 98 10.46 -9.29 5.65
N PRO A 99 11.13 -9.44 6.81
CA PRO A 99 10.82 -10.50 7.76
C PRO A 99 9.36 -10.39 8.26
N PRO A 100 8.62 -11.50 8.40
CA PRO A 100 7.22 -11.47 8.86
C PRO A 100 7.02 -10.74 10.19
N ALA A 101 7.98 -10.83 11.11
CA ALA A 101 7.94 -10.14 12.40
C ALA A 101 8.00 -8.61 12.29
N GLU A 102 8.65 -8.08 11.25
CA GLU A 102 8.69 -6.63 10.98
C GLU A 102 7.41 -6.18 10.27
N LEU A 103 6.90 -7.01 9.37
CA LEU A 103 5.64 -6.75 8.66
C LEU A 103 4.43 -6.71 9.59
N ALA A 104 4.36 -7.64 10.56
CA ALA A 104 3.29 -7.65 11.56
C ALA A 104 3.26 -6.38 12.45
N ARG A 105 4.39 -5.67 12.56
CA ARG A 105 4.48 -4.41 13.32
C ARG A 105 4.14 -3.18 12.48
N THR A 106 4.28 -3.26 11.16
CA THR A 106 4.05 -2.15 10.22
C THR A 106 2.69 -2.22 9.54
N VAL A 107 2.16 -3.41 9.29
CA VAL A 107 0.89 -3.63 8.57
C VAL A 107 -0.08 -4.40 9.46
N HIS A 108 -1.05 -3.68 10.03
CA HIS A 108 -2.15 -4.26 10.78
C HIS A 108 -3.17 -4.84 9.80
N GLY A 109 -3.59 -6.10 9.95
CA GLY A 109 -4.71 -6.67 9.18
C GLY A 109 -4.36 -7.64 8.05
N ILE A 110 -3.12 -8.16 7.99
CA ILE A 110 -2.79 -9.28 7.09
C ILE A 110 -3.41 -10.56 7.68
N HIS A 111 -4.65 -10.84 7.32
CA HIS A 111 -5.39 -12.02 7.77
C HIS A 111 -5.28 -13.15 6.73
N GLY A 112 -4.90 -14.36 7.15
CA GLY A 112 -4.87 -15.56 6.30
C GLY A 112 -3.48 -16.07 5.90
N MET A 113 -2.40 -15.45 6.39
CA MET A 113 -1.05 -16.00 6.24
C MET A 113 -0.78 -16.91 7.45
N ASP A 114 -0.56 -18.20 7.20
CA ASP A 114 0.00 -19.06 8.23
C ASP A 114 1.31 -18.42 8.71
N SER A 115 1.65 -18.60 9.99
CA SER A 115 2.86 -18.14 10.67
C SER A 115 4.16 -18.71 10.08
N SER A 116 4.20 -18.92 8.78
CA SER A 116 5.34 -19.33 7.98
C SER A 116 6.41 -18.26 8.11
N THR A 117 7.58 -18.70 8.54
CA THR A 117 8.85 -17.98 8.54
C THR A 117 9.31 -17.59 7.12
N GLU A 118 8.41 -17.54 6.14
CA GLU A 118 8.72 -17.28 4.75
C GLU A 118 8.89 -15.77 4.56
N GLN A 119 9.99 -15.41 3.91
CA GLN A 119 10.34 -14.05 3.55
C GLN A 119 9.34 -13.48 2.54
N LEU A 120 8.80 -12.30 2.86
CA LEU A 120 7.80 -11.62 2.02
C LEU A 120 8.45 -10.52 1.21
N TYR A 121 8.05 -10.43 -0.06
CA TYR A 121 8.49 -9.42 -0.99
C TYR A 121 7.37 -8.44 -1.24
N ARG A 122 7.70 -7.15 -1.19
CA ARG A 122 6.78 -6.07 -1.48
C ARG A 122 6.68 -5.82 -2.99
N LEU A 123 5.46 -5.72 -3.49
CA LEU A 123 5.15 -5.33 -4.86
C LEU A 123 4.34 -4.03 -4.85
N ARG A 124 4.66 -3.13 -5.78
CA ARG A 124 3.82 -1.95 -6.07
C ARG A 124 3.01 -2.22 -7.31
N VAL A 125 1.70 -2.02 -7.22
CA VAL A 125 0.75 -2.24 -8.30
C VAL A 125 0.01 -0.93 -8.58
N GLY A 126 0.05 -0.50 -9.84
CA GLY A 126 -0.70 0.64 -10.32
C GLY A 126 -2.17 0.26 -10.48
N LEU A 127 -3.06 1.08 -9.94
CA LEU A 127 -4.50 0.89 -10.05
C LEU A 127 -4.99 1.51 -11.36
N SER A 128 -5.76 0.76 -12.16
CA SER A 128 -6.31 1.30 -13.43
C SER A 128 -7.42 2.33 -13.20
N ALA A 129 -8.07 2.27 -12.03
CA ALA A 129 -9.11 3.19 -11.59
C ALA A 129 -8.84 3.62 -10.15
N GLN A 130 -9.11 4.89 -9.86
CA GLN A 130 -8.92 5.51 -8.53
C GLN A 130 -10.23 5.55 -7.74
N ASP A 131 -11.29 4.98 -8.31
CA ASP A 131 -12.64 4.95 -7.80
C ASP A 131 -13.26 3.57 -7.98
N VAL A 132 -14.20 3.26 -7.10
CA VAL A 132 -15.00 2.04 -7.12
C VAL A 132 -16.46 2.43 -7.36
N LEU A 133 -17.11 1.75 -8.29
CA LEU A 133 -18.53 1.96 -8.55
C LEU A 133 -19.36 1.24 -7.47
N ALA A 134 -19.72 1.95 -6.42
CA ALA A 134 -20.50 1.41 -5.31
C ALA A 134 -21.93 1.97 -5.34
N TYR A 135 -22.93 1.07 -5.45
CA TYR A 135 -24.36 1.44 -5.48
C TYR A 135 -24.70 2.43 -6.61
N GLY A 136 -24.03 2.30 -7.76
CA GLY A 136 -24.21 3.20 -8.90
C GLY A 136 -23.61 4.60 -8.73
N GLN A 137 -22.80 4.82 -7.68
CA GLN A 137 -22.08 6.07 -7.45
C GLN A 137 -20.57 5.79 -7.42
N PRO A 138 -19.74 6.58 -8.13
CA PRO A 138 -18.29 6.46 -8.01
C PRO A 138 -17.87 6.90 -6.61
N ARG A 139 -17.20 6.01 -5.88
CA ARG A 139 -16.62 6.28 -4.56
C ARG A 139 -15.09 6.30 -4.69
N PRO A 140 -14.43 7.41 -4.32
CA PRO A 140 -12.98 7.47 -4.37
C PRO A 140 -12.37 6.43 -3.43
N LEU A 141 -11.27 5.83 -3.86
CA LEU A 141 -10.47 4.97 -3.01
C LEU A 141 -9.79 5.80 -1.92
N GLN A 142 -9.58 5.17 -0.78
CA GLN A 142 -8.93 5.79 0.38
C GLN A 142 -7.64 5.04 0.70
N SER A 143 -6.62 5.80 1.10
CA SER A 143 -5.39 5.21 1.62
C SER A 143 -5.69 4.40 2.89
N GLY A 144 -5.02 3.26 3.04
CA GLY A 144 -5.22 2.32 4.14
C GLY A 144 -6.33 1.28 3.92
N MET A 145 -7.01 1.29 2.78
CA MET A 145 -7.97 0.22 2.45
C MET A 145 -7.28 -1.13 2.22
N HIS A 146 -7.87 -2.19 2.80
CA HIS A 146 -7.43 -3.56 2.54
C HIS A 146 -7.98 -4.07 1.20
N LEU A 147 -7.14 -4.84 0.51
CA LEU A 147 -7.47 -5.46 -0.76
C LEU A 147 -6.74 -6.79 -0.91
N ASP A 148 -7.34 -7.68 -1.68
CA ASP A 148 -6.75 -8.92 -2.14
C ASP A 148 -6.44 -8.80 -3.63
N ALA A 149 -5.36 -9.42 -4.06
CA ALA A 149 -4.93 -9.34 -5.45
C ALA A 149 -4.47 -10.69 -5.98
N ASP A 150 -4.93 -11.03 -7.19
CA ASP A 150 -4.47 -12.18 -7.94
C ASP A 150 -3.66 -11.70 -9.15
N ILE A 151 -2.41 -12.12 -9.23
CA ILE A 151 -1.52 -11.78 -10.35
C ILE A 151 -1.74 -12.83 -11.44
N MET A 152 -2.12 -12.39 -12.63
CA MET A 152 -2.30 -13.28 -13.79
C MET A 152 -0.93 -13.63 -14.34
N GLN A 153 -0.38 -14.76 -13.88
CA GLN A 153 0.83 -15.33 -14.45
C GLN A 153 0.57 -15.86 -15.86
N ASP A 154 1.60 -15.78 -16.69
CA ASP A 154 1.52 -16.03 -18.13
C ASP A 154 0.97 -17.42 -18.48
N LYS A 155 0.32 -17.52 -19.64
CA LYS A 155 -0.41 -18.72 -20.06
C LYS A 155 0.57 -19.80 -20.50
N ARG A 156 1.01 -20.68 -19.58
CA ARG A 156 1.65 -21.93 -19.98
C ARG A 156 0.66 -22.74 -20.82
N ARG A 157 1.12 -23.22 -21.97
CA ARG A 157 0.28 -24.06 -22.83
C ARG A 157 0.17 -25.43 -22.18
N LEU A 158 -1.05 -25.96 -22.07
CA LEU A 158 -1.33 -27.19 -21.32
C LEU A 158 -0.44 -28.37 -21.76
N TYR A 159 -0.08 -28.41 -23.04
CA TYR A 159 0.82 -29.44 -23.58
C TYR A 159 2.26 -29.35 -23.05
N GLU A 160 2.77 -28.16 -22.71
CA GLU A 160 4.10 -28.00 -22.10
C GLU A 160 4.11 -28.53 -20.67
N TRP A 161 3.00 -28.36 -19.94
CA TRP A 161 2.85 -28.89 -18.59
C TRP A 161 2.74 -30.41 -18.56
N VAL A 162 1.96 -31.02 -19.47
CA VAL A 162 1.79 -32.48 -19.53
C VAL A 162 3.07 -33.22 -19.95
N LEU A 163 3.93 -32.58 -20.76
CA LEU A 163 5.15 -33.21 -21.27
C LEU A 163 6.38 -32.99 -20.37
N GLU A 164 6.30 -32.12 -19.37
CA GLU A 164 7.36 -31.88 -18.37
C GLU A 164 7.89 -33.17 -17.68
N PRO A 165 7.05 -34.13 -17.23
CA PRO A 165 7.55 -35.38 -16.65
C PRO A 165 8.28 -36.29 -17.65
N LEU A 166 8.10 -36.12 -18.97
CA LEU A 166 8.81 -36.91 -19.99
C LEU A 166 10.18 -36.31 -20.32
N PHE A 167 10.31 -34.99 -20.30
CA PHE A 167 11.58 -34.30 -20.55
C PHE A 167 12.53 -34.36 -19.34
N SER A 168 12.01 -34.41 -18.11
CA SER A 168 12.84 -34.54 -16.90
C SER A 168 13.56 -35.90 -16.79
N LEU A 169 13.05 -36.93 -17.48
CA LEU A 169 13.63 -38.28 -17.51
C LEU A 169 14.71 -38.46 -18.59
N THR A 170 14.80 -37.57 -19.59
CA THR A 170 15.70 -37.77 -20.74
C THR A 170 16.99 -36.93 -20.70
N GLY A 171 17.18 -36.09 -19.67
CA GLY A 171 18.49 -35.55 -19.34
C GLY A 171 19.12 -34.61 -20.36
N ARG A 172 18.82 -33.32 -20.24
CA ARG A 172 19.81 -32.23 -20.19
C ARG A 172 19.08 -30.94 -19.88
N VAL A 173 19.67 -30.19 -18.96
CA VAL A 173 19.26 -28.91 -18.39
C VAL A 173 18.87 -27.90 -19.46
#